data_AF-A0A7S2G9Z9-F1
#
_entry.id   AF-A0A7S2G9Z9-F1
#
_cell.length_a   1.000
_cell.length_b   1.000
_cell.length_c   1.000
_cell.angle_alpha   90.00
_cell.angle_beta   90.00
_cell.angle_gamma   90.00
#
_symmetry.space_group_name_H-M   'P 1'
#
loop_
_entity.id
_entity.type
_entity.pdbx_description
1 polymer ?
#
loop_
_entity_poly.entity_id
_entity_poly.type
_entity_poly.pdbx_seq_one_letter_code
_entity_poly.pdbx_strand_id
1 'polypeptide(L)'
;AASSSGSAGQPPADIRHFFQRQRQQPDAAGEQAQEGQEQSRADQEQQDHEQLEAAQIASYDMNVSERQGREAREREQVKDGDTGPLESRDEELMTCFYAGEGMLCWLESAENRCLLFRYLELRSRATRWYREPAEAYFKAKRQHITTMLEQPDVALTITPFLMEETAKVEAEMFAMPEKGRFVPSLFVPTACAEISGSGCVELD
;
A
#
# COMPACT_ATOMS: atom_id res chain seq x y z
N ALA A 1 -32.05 46.90 23.19
CA ALA A 1 -30.91 46.60 24.11
C ALA A 1 -30.85 45.08 24.24
N ALA A 2 -29.75 44.37 24.05
CA ALA A 2 -28.34 44.75 24.01
C ALA A 2 -27.59 43.99 22.88
N SER A 3 -26.58 44.67 22.37
CA SER A 3 -25.58 44.19 21.41
C SER A 3 -24.63 43.20 22.07
N SER A 4 -24.12 42.21 21.32
CA SER A 4 -22.80 41.65 21.59
C SER A 4 -22.12 41.22 20.29
N SER A 5 -20.93 41.76 20.14
CA SER A 5 -19.98 41.72 19.03
C SER A 5 -19.13 40.45 19.07
N GLY A 6 -19.10 39.70 17.96
CA GLY A 6 -18.15 38.60 17.73
C GLY A 6 -17.19 38.98 16.62
N SER A 7 -15.92 39.11 16.99
CA SER A 7 -14.80 39.59 16.19
C SER A 7 -14.62 38.81 14.87
N ALA A 8 -14.58 39.53 13.75
CA ALA A 8 -14.24 38.99 12.44
C ALA A 8 -12.74 38.66 12.41
N GLY A 9 -12.43 37.37 12.29
CA GLY A 9 -11.08 36.87 12.04
C GLY A 9 -10.55 37.42 10.72
N GLN A 10 -9.59 38.33 10.82
CA GLN A 10 -8.84 38.90 9.71
C GLN A 10 -7.89 37.81 9.17
N PRO A 11 -7.92 37.46 7.87
CA PRO A 11 -6.99 36.49 7.32
C PRO A 11 -5.56 37.04 7.36
N PRO A 12 -4.54 36.16 7.46
CA PRO A 12 -3.14 36.55 7.54
C PRO A 12 -2.71 37.32 6.29
N ALA A 13 -1.87 38.34 6.52
CA ALA A 13 -1.40 39.30 5.54
C ALA A 13 -0.98 38.65 4.21
N ASP A 14 -1.47 39.22 3.11
CA ASP A 14 -1.16 38.80 1.74
C ASP A 14 0.34 39.01 1.44
N ILE A 15 1.05 37.90 1.24
CA ILE A 15 2.49 37.81 0.94
C ILE A 15 2.84 38.63 -0.32
N ARG A 16 1.87 38.90 -1.20
CA ARG A 16 2.06 39.72 -2.40
C ARG A 16 2.51 41.15 -2.07
N HIS A 17 2.13 41.70 -0.93
CA HIS A 17 2.59 43.02 -0.50
C HIS A 17 4.06 43.05 -0.07
N PHE A 18 4.61 41.92 0.39
CA PHE A 18 6.01 41.83 0.81
C PHE A 18 6.96 41.95 -0.40
N PHE A 19 6.65 41.25 -1.50
CA PHE A 19 7.44 41.30 -2.73
C PHE A 19 7.31 42.64 -3.49
N GLN A 20 6.19 43.34 -3.34
CA GLN A 20 5.98 44.63 -3.99
C GLN A 20 6.79 45.75 -3.34
N ARG A 21 7.06 45.66 -2.03
CA ARG A 21 7.86 46.65 -1.29
C ARG A 21 9.35 46.55 -1.59
N GLN A 22 9.83 45.35 -1.90
CA GLN A 22 11.25 45.11 -2.22
C GLN A 22 11.64 45.64 -3.61
N ARG A 23 10.67 45.91 -4.49
CA ARG A 23 10.92 46.50 -5.83
C ARG A 23 11.06 48.02 -5.85
N GLN A 24 10.87 48.73 -4.73
CA GLN A 24 10.85 50.20 -4.71
C GLN A 24 12.03 50.87 -3.97
N GLN A 25 13.09 50.14 -3.59
CA GLN A 25 14.32 50.77 -3.13
C GLN A 25 15.31 50.94 -4.29
N PRO A 26 15.65 52.18 -4.70
CA PRO A 26 16.75 52.42 -5.61
C PRO A 26 18.04 52.56 -4.80
N ASP A 27 18.91 51.56 -4.82
CA ASP A 27 20.27 51.69 -4.32
C ASP A 27 21.17 52.27 -5.42
N ALA A 28 21.63 53.49 -5.16
CA ALA A 28 22.75 54.10 -5.83
C ALA A 28 24.04 53.79 -5.03
N ALA A 29 25.09 53.40 -5.76
CA ALA A 29 26.49 53.25 -5.35
C ALA A 29 26.91 51.90 -4.73
N GLY A 30 27.79 51.18 -5.43
CA GLY A 30 28.66 50.16 -4.81
C GLY A 30 29.10 48.99 -5.71
N GLU A 31 29.86 49.23 -6.78
CA GLU A 31 30.43 48.18 -7.67
C GLU A 31 31.58 47.35 -7.03
N GLN A 32 31.66 47.22 -5.70
CA GLN A 32 32.66 46.35 -5.04
C GLN A 32 32.07 45.43 -3.94
N ALA A 33 30.73 45.35 -3.82
CA ALA A 33 30.06 44.51 -2.82
C ALA A 33 29.39 43.23 -3.40
N GLN A 34 29.54 42.96 -4.70
CA GLN A 34 28.79 41.90 -5.39
C GLN A 34 29.28 40.48 -5.11
N GLU A 35 30.59 40.25 -4.96
CA GLU A 35 31.13 38.88 -4.79
C GLU A 35 30.73 38.23 -3.45
N GLY A 36 30.65 38.99 -2.35
CA GLY A 36 30.21 38.47 -1.05
C GLY A 36 28.70 38.23 -0.92
N GLN A 37 27.89 38.96 -1.69
CA GLN A 37 26.43 38.77 -1.73
C GLN A 37 26.02 37.57 -2.58
N GLU A 38 26.74 37.28 -3.67
CA GLU A 38 26.48 36.09 -4.50
C GLU A 38 26.84 34.80 -3.76
N GLN A 39 27.93 34.80 -3.00
CA GLN A 39 28.34 33.64 -2.20
C GLN A 39 27.37 33.37 -1.04
N SER A 40 26.91 34.42 -0.33
CA SER A 40 25.88 34.29 0.70
C SER A 40 24.52 33.84 0.14
N ARG A 41 24.22 34.13 -1.13
CA ARG A 41 22.97 33.72 -1.77
C ARG A 41 23.04 32.27 -2.26
N ALA A 42 24.17 31.85 -2.82
CA ALA A 42 24.42 30.46 -3.19
C ALA A 42 24.39 29.53 -1.97
N ASP A 43 25.00 29.94 -0.86
CA ASP A 43 24.96 29.19 0.40
C ASP A 43 23.54 29.10 0.98
N GLN A 44 22.73 30.16 0.80
CA GLN A 44 21.34 30.18 1.25
C GLN A 44 20.44 29.31 0.35
N GLU A 45 20.63 29.35 -0.96
CA GLU A 45 19.93 28.48 -1.92
C GLU A 45 20.28 27.00 -1.70
N GLN A 46 21.54 26.71 -1.34
CA GLN A 46 21.97 25.36 -0.98
C GLN A 46 21.36 24.89 0.34
N GLN A 47 21.35 25.74 1.38
CA GLN A 47 20.67 25.43 2.65
C GLN A 47 19.16 25.22 2.46
N ASP A 48 18.51 26.03 1.62
CA ASP A 48 17.09 25.87 1.30
C ASP A 48 16.85 24.56 0.53
N HIS A 49 17.75 24.17 -0.38
CA HIS A 49 17.67 22.90 -1.09
C HIS A 49 17.81 21.70 -0.15
N GLU A 50 18.82 21.72 0.73
CA GLU A 50 19.05 20.66 1.73
C GLU A 50 17.87 20.55 2.70
N GLN A 51 17.28 21.68 3.11
CA GLN A 51 16.06 21.67 3.95
C GLN A 51 14.86 21.07 3.23
N LEU A 52 14.68 21.35 1.94
CA LEU A 52 13.61 20.77 1.13
C LEU A 52 13.80 19.26 0.95
N GLU A 53 15.01 18.80 0.64
CA GLU A 53 15.31 17.36 0.54
C GLU A 53 15.08 16.66 1.89
N ALA A 54 15.56 17.23 2.99
CA ALA A 54 15.33 16.71 4.33
C ALA A 54 13.84 16.63 4.68
N ALA A 55 13.05 17.65 4.31
CA ALA A 55 11.61 17.66 4.52
C ALA A 55 10.90 16.60 3.66
N GLN A 56 11.35 16.35 2.43
CA GLN A 56 10.81 15.29 1.58
C GLN A 56 11.08 13.91 2.15
N ILE A 57 12.32 13.65 2.61
CA ILE A 57 12.69 12.39 3.25
C ILE A 57 11.87 12.19 4.53
N ALA A 58 11.79 13.18 5.40
CA ALA A 58 11.02 13.10 6.64
C ALA A 58 9.53 12.85 6.38
N SER A 59 8.95 13.48 5.37
CA SER A 59 7.57 13.27 4.95
C SER A 59 7.33 11.83 4.45
N TYR A 60 8.26 11.31 3.64
CA TYR A 60 8.22 9.94 3.17
C TYR A 60 8.30 8.94 4.33
N ASP A 61 9.28 9.11 5.23
CA ASP A 61 9.49 8.24 6.38
C ASP A 61 8.30 8.25 7.35
N MET A 62 7.71 9.43 7.57
CA MET A 62 6.50 9.56 8.37
C MET A 62 5.34 8.77 7.75
N ASN A 63 5.12 8.87 6.44
CA ASN A 63 4.06 8.11 5.75
C ASN A 63 4.32 6.59 5.81
N VAL A 64 5.57 6.16 5.62
CA VAL A 64 5.96 4.75 5.75
C VAL A 64 5.70 4.24 7.16
N SER A 65 6.14 4.96 8.19
CA SER A 65 5.94 4.56 9.59
C SER A 65 4.46 4.55 10.00
N GLU A 66 3.68 5.55 9.55
CA GLU A 66 2.23 5.59 9.80
C GLU A 66 1.52 4.39 9.16
N ARG A 67 1.90 4.06 7.92
CA ARG A 67 1.38 2.87 7.23
C ARG A 67 1.74 1.58 7.97
N GLN A 68 3.00 1.42 8.36
CA GLN A 68 3.43 0.25 9.15
C GLN A 68 2.68 0.15 10.48
N GLY A 69 2.47 1.28 11.16
CA GLY A 69 1.69 1.34 12.40
C GLY A 69 0.22 0.99 12.22
N ARG A 70 -0.41 1.33 11.08
CA ARG A 70 -1.76 0.86 10.73
C ARG A 70 -1.78 -0.66 10.51
N GLU A 71 -0.88 -1.17 9.68
CA GLU A 71 -0.80 -2.61 9.38
C GLU A 71 -0.52 -3.46 10.63
N ALA A 72 0.33 -2.97 11.56
CA ALA A 72 0.59 -3.63 12.82
C ALA A 72 -0.64 -3.70 13.73
N ARG A 73 -1.40 -2.58 13.84
CA ARG A 73 -2.64 -2.53 14.62
C ARG A 73 -3.72 -3.44 14.07
N GLU A 74 -3.89 -3.50 12.74
CA GLU A 74 -4.83 -4.45 12.12
C GLU A 74 -4.47 -5.90 12.47
N ARG A 75 -3.18 -6.27 12.41
CA ARG A 75 -2.73 -7.63 12.78
C ARG A 75 -2.99 -7.95 14.25
N GLU A 76 -2.79 -6.97 15.14
CA GLU A 76 -3.07 -7.11 16.57
C GLU A 76 -4.58 -7.26 16.83
N GLN A 77 -5.42 -6.44 16.20
CA GLN A 77 -6.88 -6.56 16.27
C GLN A 77 -7.37 -7.96 15.87
N VAL A 78 -6.87 -8.48 14.75
CA VAL A 78 -7.20 -9.85 14.30
C VAL A 78 -6.76 -10.89 15.33
N LYS A 79 -5.56 -10.74 15.89
CA LYS A 79 -5.06 -11.64 16.92
C LYS A 79 -5.95 -11.62 18.17
N ASP A 80 -6.46 -10.45 18.54
CA ASP A 80 -7.31 -10.25 19.73
C ASP A 80 -8.77 -10.72 19.54
N GLY A 81 -9.18 -11.05 18.31
CA GLY A 81 -10.52 -11.58 18.03
C GLY A 81 -11.39 -10.72 17.12
N ASP A 82 -10.91 -9.55 16.71
CA ASP A 82 -11.66 -8.68 15.82
C ASP A 82 -11.64 -9.23 14.38
N THR A 83 -12.82 -9.51 13.83
CA THR A 83 -13.01 -9.97 12.46
C THR A 83 -13.18 -8.82 11.46
N GLY A 84 -13.33 -7.57 11.91
CA GLY A 84 -13.49 -6.40 11.06
C GLY A 84 -12.37 -6.22 10.01
N PRO A 85 -11.08 -6.42 10.37
CA PRO A 85 -10.00 -6.40 9.38
C PRO A 85 -10.07 -7.52 8.34
N LEU A 86 -10.70 -8.67 8.65
CA LEU A 86 -10.94 -9.74 7.68
C LEU A 86 -12.10 -9.39 6.74
N GLU A 87 -13.21 -8.90 7.29
CA GLU A 87 -14.40 -8.50 6.55
C GLU A 87 -14.13 -7.36 5.57
N SER A 88 -13.38 -6.34 6.01
CA SER A 88 -13.00 -5.21 5.15
C SER A 88 -12.12 -5.62 3.96
N ARG A 89 -11.41 -6.75 4.06
CA ARG A 89 -10.60 -7.30 2.97
C ARG A 89 -11.41 -8.21 2.04
N ASP A 90 -12.34 -8.98 2.60
CA ASP A 90 -13.15 -9.92 1.83
C ASP A 90 -14.48 -10.29 2.52
N GLU A 91 -15.46 -9.39 2.41
CA GLU A 91 -16.80 -9.55 2.99
C GLU A 91 -17.51 -10.82 2.49
N GLU A 92 -17.43 -11.10 1.19
CA GLU A 92 -18.06 -12.28 0.58
C GLU A 92 -17.47 -13.58 1.13
N LEU A 93 -16.15 -13.68 1.25
CA LEU A 93 -15.52 -14.86 1.83
C LEU A 93 -15.90 -15.02 3.30
N MET A 94 -15.88 -13.93 4.07
CA MET A 94 -16.27 -13.97 5.49
C MET A 94 -17.73 -14.42 5.65
N THR A 95 -18.63 -14.00 4.77
CA THR A 95 -20.01 -14.49 4.74
C THR A 95 -20.07 -16.01 4.57
N CYS A 96 -19.23 -16.59 3.72
CA CYS A 96 -19.13 -18.05 3.60
C CYS A 96 -18.61 -18.71 4.88
N PHE A 97 -17.61 -18.14 5.55
CA PHE A 97 -17.11 -18.65 6.83
C PHE A 97 -18.19 -18.59 7.93
N TYR A 98 -19.05 -17.57 7.94
CA TYR A 98 -20.15 -17.48 8.91
C TYR A 98 -21.29 -18.46 8.63
N ALA A 99 -21.48 -18.85 7.37
CA ALA A 99 -22.48 -19.84 6.98
C ALA A 99 -21.99 -21.29 7.16
N GLY A 100 -20.67 -21.52 7.18
CA GLY A 100 -20.08 -22.86 7.28
C GLY A 100 -20.22 -23.49 8.67
N GLU A 101 -20.59 -24.77 8.72
CA GLU A 101 -20.71 -25.51 9.98
C GLU A 101 -19.35 -25.62 10.69
N GLY A 102 -19.30 -25.29 11.98
CA GLY A 102 -18.08 -25.34 12.79
C GLY A 102 -17.02 -24.26 12.50
N MET A 103 -17.24 -23.42 11.48
CA MET A 103 -16.27 -22.40 11.07
C MET A 103 -16.19 -21.21 12.02
N LEU A 104 -17.26 -20.92 12.77
CA LEU A 104 -17.19 -19.95 13.87
C LEU A 104 -16.21 -20.42 14.96
N CYS A 105 -16.27 -21.69 15.37
CA CYS A 105 -15.31 -22.26 16.31
C CYS A 105 -13.88 -22.29 15.74
N TRP A 106 -13.75 -22.52 14.42
CA TRP A 106 -12.44 -22.41 13.75
C TRP A 106 -11.86 -20.99 13.86
N LEU A 107 -12.71 -19.96 13.68
CA LEU A 107 -12.33 -18.55 13.82
C LEU A 107 -12.06 -18.11 15.27
N GLU A 108 -12.43 -18.89 16.29
CA GLU A 108 -12.06 -18.58 17.69
C GLU A 108 -10.55 -18.72 17.93
N SER A 109 -9.85 -19.52 17.13
CA SER A 109 -8.39 -19.62 17.18
C SER A 109 -7.71 -18.39 16.58
N ALA A 110 -6.85 -17.74 17.37
CA ALA A 110 -6.04 -16.61 16.91
C ALA A 110 -5.12 -17.00 15.73
N GLU A 111 -4.57 -18.22 15.73
CA GLU A 111 -3.70 -18.70 14.67
C GLU A 111 -4.44 -18.79 13.33
N ASN A 112 -5.68 -19.29 13.36
CA ASN A 112 -6.54 -19.41 12.20
C ASN A 112 -6.94 -18.04 11.64
N ARG A 113 -7.31 -17.10 12.51
CA ARG A 113 -7.61 -15.71 12.09
C ARG A 113 -6.38 -15.04 11.47
N CYS A 114 -5.21 -15.17 12.10
CA CYS A 114 -3.97 -14.62 11.57
C CYS A 114 -3.57 -15.26 10.23
N LEU A 115 -3.80 -16.57 10.05
CA LEU A 115 -3.56 -17.27 8.80
C LEU A 115 -4.46 -16.74 7.68
N LEU A 116 -5.77 -16.64 7.94
CA LEU A 116 -6.72 -16.09 6.97
C LEU A 116 -6.38 -14.63 6.62
N PHE A 117 -6.04 -13.81 7.62
CA PHE A 117 -5.63 -12.44 7.39
C PHE A 117 -4.39 -12.35 6.48
N ARG A 118 -3.36 -13.17 6.73
CA ARG A 118 -2.16 -13.22 5.91
C ARG A 118 -2.46 -13.63 4.46
N TYR A 119 -3.31 -14.63 4.27
CA TYR A 119 -3.79 -15.04 2.95
C TYR A 119 -4.48 -13.87 2.21
N LEU A 120 -5.36 -13.15 2.90
CA LEU A 120 -6.05 -11.98 2.34
C LEU A 120 -5.10 -10.80 2.07
N GLU A 121 -4.10 -10.55 2.93
CA GLU A 121 -3.05 -9.55 2.68
C GLU A 121 -2.28 -9.86 1.39
N LEU A 122 -1.86 -11.13 1.22
CA LEU A 122 -1.16 -11.58 0.01
C LEU A 122 -2.05 -11.40 -1.22
N ARG A 123 -3.32 -11.79 -1.14
CA ARG A 123 -4.29 -11.55 -2.21
C ARG A 123 -4.36 -10.07 -2.59
N SER A 124 -4.57 -9.16 -1.63
CA SER A 124 -4.66 -7.72 -1.91
C SER A 124 -3.38 -7.17 -2.56
N ARG A 125 -2.20 -7.66 -2.15
CA ARG A 125 -0.91 -7.25 -2.73
C ARG A 125 -0.76 -7.80 -4.15
N ALA A 126 -1.06 -9.08 -4.35
CA ALA A 126 -0.99 -9.75 -5.65
C ALA A 126 -1.93 -9.10 -6.67
N THR A 127 -3.20 -8.84 -6.32
CA THR A 127 -4.14 -8.17 -7.23
C THR A 127 -3.73 -6.74 -7.53
N ARG A 128 -3.14 -6.01 -6.56
CA ARG A 128 -2.62 -4.67 -6.79
C ARG A 128 -1.47 -4.65 -7.80
N TRP A 129 -0.54 -5.59 -7.72
CA TRP A 129 0.65 -5.63 -8.57
C TRP A 129 0.39 -6.27 -9.93
N TYR A 130 -0.31 -7.41 -9.94
CA TYR A 130 -0.47 -8.23 -11.13
C TYR A 130 -1.82 -8.06 -11.82
N ARG A 131 -2.83 -7.45 -11.17
CA ARG A 131 -4.15 -7.15 -11.75
C ARG A 131 -4.92 -8.41 -12.15
N GLU A 132 -5.52 -8.42 -13.35
CA GLU A 132 -6.46 -9.43 -13.84
C GLU A 132 -5.99 -10.88 -13.69
N PRO A 133 -4.72 -11.26 -14.00
CA PRO A 133 -4.21 -12.61 -13.77
C PRO A 133 -4.30 -13.08 -12.30
N ALA A 134 -3.93 -12.22 -11.35
CA ALA A 134 -4.06 -12.53 -9.93
C ALA A 134 -5.52 -12.54 -9.49
N GLU A 135 -6.35 -11.62 -9.99
CA GLU A 135 -7.79 -11.61 -9.69
C GLU A 135 -8.47 -12.90 -10.15
N ALA A 136 -8.18 -13.37 -11.37
CA ALA A 136 -8.69 -14.63 -11.90
C ALA A 136 -8.26 -15.82 -11.02
N TYR A 137 -6.99 -15.86 -10.62
CA TYR A 137 -6.45 -16.87 -9.72
C TYR A 137 -7.20 -16.91 -8.38
N PHE A 138 -7.30 -15.77 -7.70
CA PHE A 138 -7.94 -15.70 -6.39
C PHE A 138 -9.45 -15.89 -6.46
N LYS A 139 -10.10 -15.56 -7.59
CA LYS A 139 -11.50 -15.90 -7.82
C LYS A 139 -11.70 -17.42 -7.89
N ALA A 140 -10.84 -18.14 -8.62
CA ALA A 140 -10.89 -19.60 -8.66
C ALA A 140 -10.61 -20.22 -7.29
N LYS A 141 -9.64 -19.68 -6.54
CA LYS A 141 -9.35 -20.13 -5.17
C LYS A 141 -10.48 -19.87 -4.20
N ARG A 142 -11.15 -18.71 -4.29
CA ARG A 142 -12.36 -18.43 -3.50
C ARG A 142 -13.44 -19.47 -3.75
N GLN A 143 -13.74 -19.77 -5.03
CA GLN A 143 -14.73 -20.79 -5.36
C GLN A 143 -14.37 -22.15 -4.75
N HIS A 144 -13.09 -22.53 -4.81
CA HIS A 144 -12.61 -23.75 -4.18
C HIS A 144 -12.80 -23.75 -2.66
N ILE A 145 -12.45 -22.65 -1.98
CA ILE A 145 -12.69 -22.49 -0.54
C ILE A 145 -14.18 -22.62 -0.24
N THR A 146 -15.06 -21.92 -0.98
CA THR A 146 -16.51 -22.02 -0.80
C THR A 146 -17.00 -23.46 -0.90
N THR A 147 -16.53 -24.23 -1.88
CA THR A 147 -16.87 -25.65 -2.01
C THR A 147 -16.34 -26.49 -0.84
N MET A 148 -15.14 -26.18 -0.32
CA MET A 148 -14.61 -26.87 0.87
C MET A 148 -15.44 -26.57 2.12
N LEU A 149 -15.97 -25.34 2.25
CA LEU A 149 -16.79 -24.92 3.38
C LEU A 149 -18.15 -25.65 3.47
N GLU A 150 -18.59 -26.28 2.38
CA GLU A 150 -19.80 -27.11 2.34
C GLU A 150 -19.56 -28.57 2.79
N GLN A 151 -18.31 -28.98 2.96
CA GLN A 151 -17.96 -30.35 3.33
C GLN A 151 -18.02 -30.58 4.85
N PRO A 152 -18.41 -31.79 5.30
CA PRO A 152 -18.20 -32.17 6.70
C PRO A 152 -16.69 -32.15 7.00
N ASP A 153 -16.32 -31.79 8.23
CA ASP A 153 -14.93 -31.71 8.70
C ASP A 153 -14.07 -30.62 8.03
N VAL A 154 -14.69 -29.58 7.46
CA VAL A 154 -14.00 -28.42 6.87
C VAL A 154 -12.88 -27.85 7.75
N ALA A 155 -13.08 -27.78 9.07
CA ALA A 155 -12.09 -27.23 10.00
C ALA A 155 -10.73 -27.96 9.93
N LEU A 156 -10.72 -29.24 9.57
CA LEU A 156 -9.50 -30.04 9.42
C LEU A 156 -8.83 -29.86 8.05
N THR A 157 -9.57 -29.47 7.03
CA THR A 157 -9.06 -29.36 5.64
C THR A 157 -8.71 -27.93 5.25
N ILE A 158 -9.39 -26.93 5.82
CA ILE A 158 -9.20 -25.52 5.46
C ILE A 158 -7.87 -24.95 5.95
N THR A 159 -7.43 -25.29 7.16
CA THR A 159 -6.13 -24.85 7.68
C THR A 159 -4.96 -25.33 6.82
N PRO A 160 -4.78 -26.64 6.53
CA PRO A 160 -3.67 -27.08 5.70
C PRO A 160 -3.74 -26.49 4.28
N PHE A 161 -4.95 -26.35 3.71
CA PHE A 161 -5.13 -25.68 2.43
C PHE A 161 -4.64 -24.22 2.48
N LEU A 162 -5.11 -23.41 3.44
CA LEU A 162 -4.72 -22.02 3.56
C LEU A 162 -3.23 -21.87 3.84
N MET A 163 -2.62 -22.75 4.63
CA MET A 163 -1.17 -22.76 4.87
C MET A 163 -0.38 -23.01 3.58
N GLU A 164 -0.72 -24.07 2.85
CA GLU A 164 -0.04 -24.42 1.58
C GLU A 164 -0.21 -23.31 0.55
N GLU A 165 -1.44 -22.83 0.39
CA GLU A 165 -1.78 -21.80 -0.58
C GLU A 165 -1.10 -20.46 -0.27
N THR A 166 -1.08 -20.05 1.02
CA THR A 166 -0.37 -18.85 1.48
C THR A 166 1.12 -18.96 1.20
N ALA A 167 1.74 -20.08 1.55
CA ALA A 167 3.18 -20.31 1.33
C ALA A 167 3.52 -20.30 -0.17
N LYS A 168 2.66 -20.90 -0.99
CA LYS A 168 2.83 -20.96 -2.45
C LYS A 168 2.76 -19.57 -3.09
N VAL A 169 1.72 -18.79 -2.76
CA VAL A 169 1.56 -17.43 -3.26
C VAL A 169 2.74 -16.57 -2.82
N GLU A 170 3.13 -16.66 -1.55
CA GLU A 170 4.25 -15.91 -1.01
C GLU A 170 5.56 -16.23 -1.73
N ALA A 171 5.89 -17.52 -1.90
CA ALA A 171 7.10 -17.94 -2.61
C ALA A 171 7.16 -17.36 -4.04
N GLU A 172 6.04 -17.41 -4.77
CA GLU A 172 5.97 -16.90 -6.16
C GLU A 172 5.99 -15.37 -6.22
N MET A 173 5.38 -14.67 -5.26
CA MET A 173 5.38 -13.21 -5.22
C MET A 173 6.75 -12.61 -4.92
N PHE A 174 7.57 -13.33 -4.16
CA PHE A 174 8.93 -12.91 -3.79
C PHE A 174 10.02 -13.56 -4.64
N ALA A 175 9.66 -14.44 -5.57
CA ALA A 175 10.59 -15.00 -6.54
C ALA A 175 11.09 -13.89 -7.48
N MET A 176 12.37 -13.99 -7.86
CA MET A 176 12.93 -13.12 -8.88
C MET A 176 12.26 -13.44 -10.23
N PRO A 177 11.72 -12.44 -10.95
CA PRO A 177 11.11 -12.70 -12.24
C PRO A 177 12.14 -13.29 -13.22
N GLU A 178 11.76 -14.33 -13.95
CA GLU A 178 12.57 -14.85 -15.06
C GLU A 178 12.70 -13.77 -16.15
N LYS A 179 13.84 -13.74 -16.86
CA LYS A 179 14.08 -12.74 -17.92
C LYS A 179 12.92 -12.73 -18.92
N GLY A 180 12.26 -11.58 -19.05
CA GLY A 180 11.16 -11.38 -19.99
C GLY A 180 9.77 -11.77 -19.47
N ARG A 181 9.65 -12.24 -18.23
CA ARG A 181 8.35 -12.50 -17.56
C ARG A 181 8.16 -11.53 -16.41
N PHE A 182 7.04 -10.82 -16.40
CA PHE A 182 6.67 -9.86 -15.35
C PHE A 182 5.55 -10.38 -14.43
N VAL A 183 4.97 -11.54 -14.75
CA VAL A 183 3.86 -12.16 -14.01
C VAL A 183 4.32 -13.51 -13.47
N PRO A 184 4.16 -13.77 -12.15
CA PRO A 184 4.45 -15.06 -11.55
C PRO A 184 3.72 -16.20 -12.26
N SER A 185 4.40 -17.34 -12.37
CA SER A 185 3.89 -18.53 -13.09
C SER A 185 2.52 -18.97 -12.56
N LEU A 186 2.31 -18.77 -11.26
CA LEU A 186 1.08 -19.04 -10.54
C LEU A 186 -0.16 -18.36 -11.12
N PHE A 187 0.01 -17.13 -11.64
CA PHE A 187 -1.10 -16.31 -12.14
C PHE A 187 -1.28 -16.44 -13.66
N VAL A 188 -0.37 -17.13 -14.35
CA VAL A 188 -0.49 -17.36 -15.79
C VAL A 188 -1.62 -18.36 -16.03
N PRO A 189 -2.67 -18.01 -16.80
CA PRO A 189 -3.73 -18.94 -17.12
C PRO A 189 -3.16 -20.15 -17.85
N THR A 190 -3.40 -21.35 -17.32
CA THR A 190 -2.85 -22.62 -17.85
C THR A 190 -3.21 -22.87 -19.32
N ALA A 191 -4.21 -22.15 -19.86
CA ALA A 191 -4.62 -22.21 -21.27
C ALA A 191 -3.58 -21.64 -22.26
N CYS A 192 -2.54 -20.92 -21.81
CA CYS A 192 -1.52 -20.32 -22.69
C CYS A 192 -0.14 -20.99 -22.65
N ALA A 193 0.01 -22.13 -21.97
CA ALA A 193 1.30 -22.83 -21.87
C ALA A 193 1.68 -23.64 -23.13
N GLU A 194 0.79 -23.77 -24.12
CA GLU A 194 1.03 -24.58 -25.34
C GLU A 194 1.57 -23.81 -26.56
N ILE A 195 1.96 -22.53 -26.41
CA ILE A 195 2.62 -21.78 -27.50
C ILE A 195 4.02 -21.33 -27.07
N SER A 196 4.84 -22.26 -26.58
CA SER A 196 6.30 -22.13 -26.73
C SER A 196 6.72 -22.75 -28.06
N GLY A 197 6.19 -22.17 -29.15
CA GLY A 197 6.75 -22.31 -30.48
C GLY A 197 7.89 -21.32 -30.62
N SER A 198 9.12 -21.85 -30.59
CA SER A 198 10.37 -21.22 -31.00
C SER A 198 10.21 -20.09 -32.03
N GLY A 199 10.40 -18.86 -31.59
CA GLY A 199 10.52 -17.67 -32.44
C GLY A 199 11.79 -16.91 -32.11
N CYS A 200 12.95 -17.52 -32.36
CA CYS A 200 14.21 -16.77 -32.43
C CYS A 200 14.16 -15.86 -33.66
N VAL A 201 14.20 -14.55 -33.44
CA VAL A 201 14.52 -13.60 -34.51
C VAL A 201 16.04 -13.53 -34.58
N GLU A 202 16.60 -14.13 -35.63
CA GLU A 202 17.98 -13.92 -36.04
C GLU A 202 18.08 -12.49 -36.58
N LEU A 203 18.97 -11.69 -36.01
CA LEU A 203 19.32 -10.37 -36.53
C LEU A 203 20.56 -10.55 -37.41
N ASP A 204 20.39 -10.35 -38.71
CA ASP A 204 21.48 -10.12 -39.68
C ASP A 204 22.13 -8.74 -39.46
#